data_AF-A0A7V9GPH8-F1
#
_entry.id   AF-A0A7V9GPH8-F1
#
_cell.length_a   1.000
_cell.length_b   1.000
_cell.length_c   1.000
_cell.angle_alpha   90.00
_cell.angle_beta   90.00
_cell.angle_gamma   90.00
#
_symmetry.space_group_name_H-M   'P 1'
#
loop_
_entity.id
_entity.type
_entity.pdbx_description
1 polymer ?
#
loop_
_entity_poly.entity_id
_entity_poly.type
_entity_poly.pdbx_seq_one_letter_code
_entity_poly.pdbx_strand_id
1 'polypeptide(L)'
;MRITGQYVDIVNRKIYPAALLVDNGMITAIEPLNIANPGMLPYIIPGFIDAHVHIESSMLVPSEFARLAVVHGTVATVSDPHEIANVCGMEGVEYMIENGKKVLFKFHFGAPSCVPATGFETAGATLNAEEVASLLERDDIKYLSEMMNFPGVLNKDEE
;
A
#
# COMPACT_ATOMS: atom_id res chain seq x y z
N MET A 1 9.77 15.08 20.04
CA MET A 1 10.75 13.96 20.07
C MET A 1 11.96 14.33 19.23
N ARG A 2 13.17 13.99 19.67
CA ARG A 2 14.42 14.20 18.92
C ARG A 2 15.09 12.86 18.64
N ILE A 3 15.32 12.52 17.38
CA ILE A 3 15.97 11.28 16.94
C ILE A 3 17.28 11.62 16.26
N THR A 4 18.36 10.91 16.57
CA THR A 4 19.68 11.15 15.97
C THR A 4 20.18 9.92 15.23
N GLY A 5 20.72 10.11 14.03
CA GLY A 5 21.20 9.02 13.20
C GLY A 5 21.90 9.49 11.92
N GLN A 6 22.34 8.55 11.10
CA GLN A 6 22.79 8.80 9.74
C GLN A 6 21.56 8.98 8.85
N TYR A 7 21.19 10.23 8.57
CA TYR A 7 20.06 10.53 7.71
C TYR A 7 20.42 10.23 6.25
N VAL A 8 19.58 9.43 5.60
CA VAL A 8 19.69 9.13 4.17
C VAL A 8 18.82 10.11 3.40
N ASP A 9 19.46 11.13 2.85
CA ASP A 9 18.83 12.11 1.98
C ASP A 9 18.74 11.54 0.57
N ILE A 10 17.59 10.95 0.25
CA ILE A 10 17.34 10.31 -1.05
C ILE A 10 17.36 11.35 -2.18
N VAL A 11 16.81 12.54 -1.95
CA VAL A 11 16.69 13.60 -2.96
C VAL A 11 18.08 14.11 -3.35
N ASN A 12 18.92 14.39 -2.37
CA ASN A 12 20.27 14.89 -2.61
C ASN A 12 21.34 13.80 -2.75
N ARG A 13 20.97 12.52 -2.60
CA ARG A 13 21.85 11.35 -2.68
C ARG A 13 23.04 11.42 -1.72
N LYS A 14 22.77 11.83 -0.48
CA LYS A 14 23.80 12.02 0.56
C LYS A 14 23.41 11.29 1.83
N ILE A 15 24.41 10.91 2.60
CA ILE A 15 24.25 10.36 3.94
C ILE A 15 25.06 11.22 4.89
N TYR A 16 24.43 11.75 5.92
CA TYR A 16 25.09 12.59 6.91
C TYR A 16 24.45 12.45 8.30
N PRO A 17 25.22 12.64 9.38
CA PRO A 17 24.66 12.61 10.73
C PRO A 17 23.71 13.80 10.92
N ALA A 18 22.50 13.53 11.41
CA ALA A 18 21.48 14.54 11.63
C ALA A 18 20.63 14.26 12.87
N ALA A 19 19.97 15.31 13.37
CA ALA A 19 18.88 15.22 14.32
C ALA A 19 17.55 15.51 13.61
N LEU A 20 16.61 14.56 13.68
CA LEU A 20 15.22 14.76 13.27
C LEU A 20 14.41 15.25 14.47
N LEU A 21 13.75 16.39 14.30
CA LEU A 21 12.80 16.93 15.26
C LEU A 21 11.39 16.53 14.84
N VAL A 22 10.72 15.76 15.68
CA VAL A 22 9.35 15.28 15.43
C VAL A 22 8.42 15.88 16.46
N ASP A 23 7.39 16.60 16.01
CA ASP A 23 6.34 17.14 16.86
C ASP A 23 4.97 16.73 16.32
N ASN A 24 4.08 16.28 17.20
CA ASN A 24 2.73 15.82 16.84
C ASN A 24 2.67 14.86 15.62
N GLY A 25 3.61 13.90 15.55
CA GLY A 25 3.68 12.91 14.47
C GLY A 25 4.28 13.44 13.15
N MET A 26 4.68 14.71 13.10
CA MET A 26 5.25 15.35 11.91
C MET A 26 6.73 15.65 12.11
N ILE A 27 7.54 15.46 11.07
CA ILE A 27 8.92 15.93 11.05
C ILE A 27 8.88 17.45 10.85
N THR A 28 9.40 18.21 11.80
CA THR A 28 9.43 19.68 11.80
C THR A 28 10.77 20.24 11.36
N ALA A 29 11.86 19.51 11.60
CA ALA A 29 13.20 19.88 11.14
C ALA A 29 14.11 18.66 11.00
N ILE A 30 15.11 18.81 10.13
CA ILE A 30 16.24 17.88 9.97
C ILE A 30 17.50 18.73 10.09
N GLU A 31 18.25 18.55 11.16
CA GLU A 31 19.41 19.39 11.50
C GLU A 31 20.71 18.57 11.34
N PRO A 32 21.61 18.94 10.41
CA PRO A 32 22.92 18.30 10.32
C PRO A 32 23.70 18.44 11.63
N LEU A 33 24.38 17.36 12.03
CA LEU A 33 25.21 17.33 13.23
C LEU A 33 26.69 17.29 12.85
N ASN A 34 27.52 18.01 13.60
CA ASN A 34 28.97 17.86 13.51
C ASN A 34 29.46 16.98 14.65
N ILE A 35 29.70 15.70 14.37
CA ILE A 35 30.12 14.70 15.35
C ILE A 35 31.36 13.95 14.86
N ALA A 36 32.27 13.64 15.77
CA ALA A 36 33.57 13.08 15.45
C ALA A 36 33.52 11.66 14.85
N ASN A 37 32.55 10.83 15.26
CA ASN A 37 32.43 9.43 14.86
C ASN A 37 30.99 9.07 14.40
N PRO A 38 30.51 9.58 13.26
CA PRO A 38 29.13 9.39 12.82
C PRO A 38 28.82 7.95 12.37
N GLY A 39 29.84 7.18 11.97
CA GLY A 39 29.69 5.82 11.44
C GLY A 39 29.13 4.78 12.42
N MET A 40 29.01 5.11 13.71
CA MET A 40 28.40 4.23 14.72
C MET A 40 26.90 4.48 14.93
N LEU A 41 26.35 5.55 14.35
CA LEU A 41 24.93 5.86 14.46
C LEU A 41 24.09 4.98 13.52
N PRO A 42 22.86 4.60 13.92
CA PRO A 42 21.94 3.89 13.04
C PRO A 42 21.51 4.78 11.87
N TYR A 43 21.08 4.14 10.77
CA TYR A 43 20.51 4.85 9.63
C TYR A 43 19.08 5.28 9.89
N ILE A 44 18.74 6.49 9.43
CA ILE A 44 17.38 7.01 9.42
C ILE A 44 16.96 7.13 7.96
N ILE A 45 15.96 6.33 7.59
CA ILE A 45 15.37 6.29 6.25
C ILE A 45 13.84 6.48 6.36
N PRO A 46 13.18 6.98 5.30
CA PRO A 46 11.73 6.89 5.21
C PRO A 46 11.26 5.43 5.30
N GLY A 47 10.08 5.21 5.87
CA GLY A 47 9.44 3.90 5.83
C GLY A 47 9.18 3.47 4.38
N PHE A 48 9.26 2.17 4.13
CA PHE A 48 9.04 1.62 2.79
C PHE A 48 7.56 1.63 2.42
N ILE A 49 7.28 1.80 1.13
CA ILE A 49 5.96 1.69 0.54
C ILE A 49 6.05 0.58 -0.50
N ASP A 50 5.23 -0.46 -0.33
CA ASP A 50 5.09 -1.49 -1.36
C ASP A 50 4.16 -0.97 -2.46
N ALA A 51 4.64 -0.96 -3.71
CA ALA A 51 3.95 -0.33 -4.83
C ALA A 51 2.87 -1.22 -5.47
N HIS A 52 2.87 -2.52 -5.17
CA HIS A 52 1.83 -3.44 -5.63
C HIS A 52 1.91 -4.76 -4.86
N VAL A 53 0.85 -5.12 -4.13
CA VAL A 53 0.79 -6.37 -3.35
C VAL A 53 -0.63 -6.86 -3.15
N HIS A 54 -0.79 -8.19 -3.11
CA HIS A 54 -2.02 -8.86 -2.70
C HIS A 54 -1.83 -9.35 -1.26
N ILE A 55 -2.62 -8.83 -0.33
CA ILE A 55 -2.47 -9.16 1.10
C ILE A 55 -2.88 -10.62 1.33
N GLU A 56 -3.85 -11.10 0.58
CA GLU A 56 -4.41 -12.44 0.62
C GLU A 56 -3.36 -13.53 0.37
N SER A 57 -2.35 -13.26 -0.49
CA SER A 57 -1.26 -14.20 -0.75
C SER A 57 -0.39 -14.48 0.48
N SER A 58 -0.44 -13.62 1.50
CA SER A 58 0.20 -13.86 2.80
C SER A 58 -0.60 -14.78 3.72
N MET A 59 -1.83 -15.15 3.32
CA MET A 59 -2.80 -15.90 4.14
C MET A 59 -3.21 -15.18 5.44
N LEU A 60 -3.11 -13.85 5.46
CA LEU A 60 -3.46 -13.01 6.60
C LEU A 60 -4.53 -11.98 6.24
N VAL A 61 -5.24 -11.52 7.26
CA VAL A 61 -6.07 -10.32 7.17
C VAL A 61 -5.19 -9.06 7.22
N PRO A 62 -5.64 -7.91 6.69
CA PRO A 62 -4.86 -6.67 6.65
C PRO A 62 -4.21 -6.29 7.99
N SER A 63 -4.93 -6.36 9.10
CA SER A 63 -4.39 -6.02 10.42
C SER A 63 -3.19 -6.90 10.84
N GLU A 64 -3.22 -8.19 10.51
CA GLU A 64 -2.13 -9.11 10.82
C GLU A 64 -0.96 -8.99 9.84
N PHE A 65 -1.24 -8.71 8.57
CA PHE A 65 -0.21 -8.35 7.61
C PHE A 65 0.56 -7.11 8.09
N ALA A 66 -0.15 -6.05 8.49
CA ALA A 66 0.45 -4.83 9.03
C ALA A 66 1.36 -5.13 10.23
N ARG A 67 0.91 -5.96 11.17
CA ARG A 67 1.68 -6.34 12.36
C ARG A 67 3.06 -6.94 12.02
N LEU A 68 3.15 -7.69 10.91
CA LEU A 68 4.41 -8.27 10.44
C LEU A 68 5.19 -7.33 9.52
N ALA A 69 4.53 -6.58 8.65
CA ALA A 69 5.19 -5.69 7.70
C ALA A 69 5.96 -4.55 8.40
N VAL A 70 5.37 -3.95 9.46
CA VAL A 70 5.95 -2.77 10.12
C VAL A 70 7.28 -3.05 10.80
N VAL A 71 7.51 -4.27 11.30
CA VAL A 71 8.77 -4.61 11.97
C VAL A 71 9.95 -4.70 11.00
N HIS A 72 9.65 -4.77 9.70
CA HIS A 72 10.63 -4.74 8.61
C HIS A 72 10.73 -3.37 7.91
N GLY A 73 10.01 -2.36 8.41
CA GLY A 73 10.10 -0.97 7.94
C GLY A 73 9.10 -0.57 6.86
N THR A 74 8.24 -1.48 6.39
CA THR A 74 7.13 -1.13 5.48
C THR A 74 6.02 -0.44 6.27
N VAL A 75 5.55 0.70 5.78
CA VAL A 75 4.55 1.53 6.46
C VAL A 75 3.27 1.76 5.65
N ALA A 76 3.30 1.39 4.36
CA ALA A 76 2.16 1.48 3.47
C ALA A 76 2.25 0.44 2.34
N THR A 77 1.10 0.11 1.76
CA THR A 77 0.99 -0.70 0.54
C THR A 77 0.00 -0.06 -0.43
N VAL A 78 0.24 -0.28 -1.71
CA VAL A 78 -0.73 -0.17 -2.79
C VAL A 78 -1.22 -1.58 -3.06
N SER A 79 -2.46 -1.87 -2.67
CA SER A 79 -2.97 -3.22 -2.54
C SER A 79 -4.13 -3.52 -3.49
N ASP A 80 -4.05 -4.65 -4.17
CA ASP A 80 -5.13 -5.15 -5.02
C ASP A 80 -5.88 -6.28 -4.30
N PRO A 81 -7.13 -6.08 -3.86
CA PRO A 81 -7.92 -7.10 -3.17
C PRO A 81 -8.65 -8.04 -4.16
N HIS A 82 -8.07 -8.34 -5.33
CA HIS A 82 -8.76 -9.12 -6.36
C HIS A 82 -9.03 -10.58 -5.95
N GLU A 83 -8.28 -11.13 -4.98
CA GLU A 83 -8.39 -12.53 -4.60
C GLU A 83 -9.68 -12.72 -3.80
N ILE A 84 -9.90 -11.87 -2.80
CA ILE A 84 -11.15 -11.88 -2.03
C ILE A 84 -12.33 -11.41 -2.88
N ALA A 85 -12.11 -10.51 -3.84
CA ALA A 85 -13.17 -10.07 -4.75
C ALA A 85 -13.65 -11.21 -5.66
N ASN A 86 -12.75 -12.07 -6.15
CA ASN A 86 -13.13 -13.27 -6.90
C ASN A 86 -14.00 -14.26 -6.09
N VAL A 87 -13.84 -14.28 -4.76
CA VAL A 87 -14.60 -15.19 -3.89
C VAL A 87 -15.89 -14.56 -3.35
N CYS A 88 -15.84 -13.29 -2.94
CA CYS A 88 -16.88 -12.62 -2.16
C CYS A 88 -17.39 -11.31 -2.80
N GLY A 89 -16.91 -10.93 -3.98
CA GLY A 89 -17.30 -9.72 -4.68
C GLY A 89 -17.03 -8.44 -3.88
N MET A 90 -17.93 -7.47 -4.01
CA MET A 90 -17.88 -6.18 -3.32
C MET A 90 -17.79 -6.30 -1.79
N GLU A 91 -18.45 -7.29 -1.20
CA GLU A 91 -18.39 -7.52 0.26
C GLU A 91 -16.98 -7.92 0.73
N GLY A 92 -16.25 -8.68 -0.10
CA GLY A 92 -14.86 -9.03 0.14
C GLY A 92 -13.93 -7.82 0.14
N VAL A 93 -14.13 -6.91 -0.83
CA VAL A 93 -13.38 -5.65 -0.92
C VAL A 93 -13.65 -4.77 0.29
N GLU A 94 -14.91 -4.59 0.67
CA GLU A 94 -15.30 -3.81 1.86
C GLU A 94 -14.70 -4.39 3.14
N TYR A 95 -14.69 -5.72 3.28
CA TYR A 95 -14.06 -6.39 4.41
C TYR A 95 -12.58 -6.01 4.54
N MET A 96 -11.83 -6.00 3.44
CA MET A 96 -10.39 -5.68 3.45
C MET A 96 -10.17 -4.22 3.87
N ILE A 97 -10.96 -3.30 3.33
CA ILE A 97 -10.91 -1.86 3.67
C ILE A 97 -11.19 -1.66 5.17
N GLU A 98 -12.31 -2.21 5.66
CA GLU A 98 -12.74 -2.04 7.05
C GLU A 98 -11.81 -2.76 8.04
N ASN A 99 -11.19 -3.87 7.64
CA ASN A 99 -10.15 -4.51 8.45
C ASN A 99 -8.89 -3.63 8.52
N GLY A 100 -8.45 -3.08 7.39
CA GLY A 100 -7.28 -2.20 7.29
C GLY A 100 -7.41 -0.93 8.15
N LYS A 101 -8.61 -0.36 8.24
CA LYS A 101 -8.90 0.84 9.07
C LYS A 101 -8.67 0.63 10.58
N LYS A 102 -8.53 -0.61 11.06
CA LYS A 102 -8.30 -0.92 12.48
C LYS A 102 -6.86 -0.71 12.94
N VAL A 103 -5.93 -0.44 12.03
CA VAL A 103 -4.50 -0.26 12.31
C VAL A 103 -3.96 1.02 11.69
N LEU A 104 -2.78 1.46 12.12
CA LEU A 104 -2.13 2.69 11.62
C LEU A 104 -1.38 2.52 10.28
N PHE A 105 -1.30 1.29 9.78
CA PHE A 105 -0.68 0.97 8.51
C PHE A 105 -1.52 1.52 7.36
N LYS A 106 -0.89 2.14 6.37
CA LYS A 106 -1.61 2.79 5.27
C LYS A 106 -1.84 1.79 4.14
N PHE A 107 -3.02 1.19 4.11
CA PHE A 107 -3.48 0.42 2.97
C PHE A 107 -4.12 1.35 1.95
N HIS A 108 -3.57 1.38 0.74
CA HIS A 108 -4.19 2.02 -0.41
C HIS A 108 -4.80 0.93 -1.27
N PHE A 109 -6.07 0.60 -1.06
CA PHE A 109 -6.75 -0.41 -1.86
C PHE A 109 -7.18 0.17 -3.22
N GLY A 110 -7.03 -0.64 -4.26
CA GLY A 110 -7.54 -0.38 -5.61
C GLY A 110 -8.88 -1.05 -5.86
N ALA A 111 -9.59 -0.62 -6.90
CA ALA A 111 -10.77 -1.33 -7.40
C ALA A 111 -10.32 -2.54 -8.24
N PRO A 112 -10.67 -3.79 -7.86
CA PRO A 112 -10.36 -4.97 -8.67
C PRO A 112 -10.94 -4.84 -10.08
N SER A 113 -10.15 -5.20 -11.08
CA SER A 113 -10.45 -4.91 -12.49
C SER A 113 -11.00 -6.11 -13.28
N CYS A 114 -10.67 -7.33 -12.87
CA CYS A 114 -10.93 -8.55 -13.62
C CYS A 114 -11.45 -9.64 -12.68
N VAL A 115 -12.76 -9.62 -12.41
CA VAL A 115 -13.45 -10.60 -11.57
C VAL A 115 -14.68 -11.13 -12.31
N PRO A 116 -14.67 -12.39 -12.81
CA PRO A 116 -13.51 -13.29 -12.92
C PRO A 116 -12.43 -12.79 -13.88
N ALA A 117 -11.25 -13.42 -13.86
CA ALA A 117 -10.17 -13.08 -14.80
C ALA A 117 -10.49 -13.51 -16.24
N THR A 118 -11.38 -14.49 -16.40
CA THR A 118 -11.81 -14.98 -17.71
C THR A 118 -13.26 -15.46 -17.70
N GLY A 119 -13.95 -15.38 -18.84
CA GLY A 119 -15.28 -15.97 -19.02
C GLY A 119 -15.30 -17.50 -19.11
N PHE A 120 -14.14 -18.16 -19.11
CA PHE A 120 -14.03 -19.63 -19.18
C PHE A 120 -14.05 -20.33 -17.82
N GLU A 121 -14.15 -19.57 -16.72
CA GLU A 121 -14.16 -20.10 -15.36
C GLU A 121 -15.45 -19.77 -14.61
N THR A 122 -15.59 -20.33 -13.40
CA THR A 122 -16.66 -19.98 -12.48
C THR A 122 -16.02 -19.43 -11.20
N ALA A 123 -16.34 -18.18 -10.88
CA ALA A 123 -15.90 -17.51 -9.66
C ALA A 123 -17.04 -17.38 -8.65
N GLY A 124 -16.71 -17.00 -7.42
CA GLY A 124 -17.70 -16.72 -6.37
C GLY A 124 -18.48 -15.42 -6.60
N ALA A 125 -17.93 -14.51 -7.41
CA ALA A 125 -18.56 -13.26 -7.79
C ALA A 125 -18.19 -12.82 -9.21
N THR A 126 -18.81 -11.72 -9.65
CA THR A 126 -18.45 -10.98 -10.85
C THR A 126 -18.48 -9.49 -10.50
N LEU A 127 -17.56 -8.71 -11.04
CA LEU A 127 -17.57 -7.24 -10.95
C LEU A 127 -17.66 -6.69 -12.37
N ASN A 128 -18.78 -6.03 -12.68
CA ASN A 128 -18.95 -5.36 -13.96
C ASN A 128 -18.42 -3.92 -13.93
N ALA A 129 -18.42 -3.26 -15.10
CA ALA A 129 -17.96 -1.88 -15.22
C ALA A 129 -18.68 -0.88 -14.27
N GLU A 130 -19.98 -1.07 -14.00
CA GLU A 130 -20.76 -0.20 -13.11
C GLU A 130 -20.31 -0.37 -11.64
N GLU A 131 -20.07 -1.60 -11.19
CA GLU A 131 -19.59 -1.89 -9.84
C GLU A 131 -18.16 -1.35 -9.63
N VAL A 132 -17.28 -1.54 -10.62
CA VAL A 132 -15.93 -0.96 -10.60
C VAL A 132 -15.98 0.57 -10.56
N ALA A 133 -16.85 1.19 -11.36
CA ALA A 133 -17.06 2.63 -11.30
C ALA A 133 -17.52 3.09 -9.91
N SER A 134 -18.46 2.36 -9.28
CA SER A 134 -18.93 2.66 -7.93
C SER A 134 -17.81 2.57 -6.88
N LEU A 135 -16.86 1.64 -7.02
CA LEU A 135 -15.67 1.59 -6.17
C LEU A 135 -14.79 2.81 -6.38
N LEU A 136 -14.56 3.22 -7.63
CA LEU A 136 -13.72 4.36 -7.97
C LEU A 136 -14.31 5.72 -7.55
N GLU A 137 -15.62 5.79 -7.32
CA GLU A 137 -16.28 6.98 -6.74
C GLU A 137 -16.01 7.15 -5.24
N ARG A 138 -15.49 6.12 -4.56
CA ARG A 138 -15.20 6.20 -3.12
C ARG A 138 -13.98 7.06 -2.81
N ASP A 139 -14.04 7.80 -1.71
CA ASP A 139 -12.91 8.59 -1.23
C ASP A 139 -11.71 7.76 -0.73
N ASP A 140 -11.90 6.47 -0.44
CA ASP A 140 -10.84 5.56 0.05
C ASP A 140 -10.27 4.62 -1.03
N ILE A 141 -10.81 4.67 -2.26
CA ILE A 141 -10.26 3.99 -3.44
C ILE A 141 -9.71 5.04 -4.41
N LYS A 142 -8.50 4.85 -4.91
CA LYS A 142 -7.79 5.89 -5.69
C LYS A 142 -7.37 5.48 -7.10
N TYR A 143 -7.52 4.20 -7.44
CA TYR A 143 -7.04 3.67 -8.69
C TYR A 143 -7.77 2.37 -9.03
N LEU A 144 -7.78 2.05 -10.33
CA LEU A 144 -8.10 0.72 -10.82
C LEU A 144 -6.88 -0.18 -10.60
N SER A 145 -7.09 -1.34 -9.99
CA SER A 145 -6.06 -2.37 -9.81
C SER A 145 -5.53 -2.90 -11.15
N GLU A 146 -4.63 -3.88 -11.12
CA GLU A 146 -3.98 -4.38 -12.33
C GLU A 146 -4.98 -4.89 -13.37
N MET A 147 -5.03 -4.27 -14.56
CA MET A 147 -5.91 -4.71 -15.63
C MET A 147 -5.27 -5.90 -16.36
N MET A 148 -5.67 -7.11 -16.00
CA MET A 148 -5.12 -8.34 -16.57
C MET A 148 -5.74 -8.69 -17.93
N ASN A 149 -6.98 -8.27 -18.19
CA ASN A 149 -7.65 -8.43 -19.49
C ASN A 149 -7.10 -7.42 -20.53
N PHE A 150 -5.80 -7.47 -20.79
CA PHE A 150 -5.16 -6.68 -21.84
C PHE A 150 -5.77 -6.93 -23.24
N PRO A 151 -6.24 -8.14 -23.62
CA PRO A 151 -6.87 -8.33 -24.91
C PRO A 151 -8.18 -7.54 -25.03
N GLY A 152 -9.02 -7.51 -23.98
CA GLY A 152 -10.24 -6.71 -23.95
C GLY A 152 -9.94 -5.22 -24.15
N VAL A 153 -8.95 -4.68 -23.42
CA VAL A 153 -8.49 -3.29 -23.59
C VAL A 153 -8.06 -2.99 -25.02
N LEU A 154 -7.25 -3.85 -25.65
CA LEU A 154 -6.75 -3.63 -27.00
C LEU A 154 -7.86 -3.72 -28.06
N ASN A 155 -8.85 -4.59 -27.84
CA ASN A 155 -9.97 -4.78 -28.75
C ASN A 155 -11.14 -3.83 -28.49
N LYS A 156 -11.06 -3.00 -27.44
CA LYS A 156 -12.16 -2.13 -26.97
C LYS A 156 -13.41 -2.95 -26.67
N ASP A 157 -13.21 -4.03 -25.93
CA ASP A 157 -14.33 -4.74 -25.33
C ASP A 157 -15.16 -3.76 -24.48
N GLU A 158 -16.47 -3.95 -24.50
CA GLU A 158 -17.39 -3.08 -23.74
C GLU A 158 -17.28 -3.34 -22.22
N GLU A 159 -16.78 -4.53 -21.84
CA GLU A 159 -16.44 -4.94 -20.47
C GLU A 159 -14.94 -5.25 -20.28
#